data_AF-A0A7S0T9Z6-F1
#
_entry.id   AF-A0A7S0T9Z6-F1
#
_cell.length_a   1.000
_cell.length_b   1.000
_cell.length_c   1.000
_cell.angle_alpha   90.00
_cell.angle_beta   90.00
_cell.angle_gamma   90.00
#
_symmetry.space_group_name_H-M   'P 1'
#
loop_
_entity.id
_entity.type
_entity.pdbx_description
1 polymer ?
#
loop_
_entity_poly.entity_id
_entity_poly.type
_entity_poly.pdbx_seq_one_letter_code
_entity_poly.pdbx_strand_id
1 'polypeptide(L)'
;EHTVDGVSYSPKGGIEGIHSQIKNNKKIDRNSALLDVMAVAALCNDARIIGRDEDDDSTTRNFERNGEPTEAALCVLAEKLGSLVVANSNQEIDSKNSEVASYYVDQLREKHPRTATLEFHRERKSMSVLADFSGNPDNAKKTQNRLLVKGAANMVLDL
;
A
#
# COMPACT_ATOMS: atom_id res chain seq x y z
N GLU A 1 -17.65 3.94 -4.16
CA GLU A 1 -16.90 2.93 -4.93
C GLU A 1 -16.01 3.68 -5.92
N HIS A 2 -14.78 3.19 -6.15
CA HIS A 2 -13.82 3.83 -7.06
C HIS A 2 -13.19 2.77 -7.96
N THR A 3 -13.04 3.09 -9.25
CA THR A 3 -12.35 2.24 -10.22
C THR A 3 -10.85 2.42 -10.06
N VAL A 4 -10.10 1.30 -10.00
CA VAL A 4 -8.64 1.31 -9.99
C VAL A 4 -8.16 0.88 -11.37
N ASP A 5 -7.27 1.66 -11.99
CA ASP A 5 -6.83 1.42 -13.37
C ASP A 5 -6.03 0.12 -13.48
N GLY A 6 -6.14 -0.57 -14.63
CA GLY A 6 -5.30 -1.72 -14.97
C GLY A 6 -5.74 -3.05 -14.36
N VAL A 7 -5.39 -4.13 -15.05
CA VAL A 7 -5.75 -5.51 -14.70
C VAL A 7 -4.54 -6.40 -14.40
N SER A 8 -3.35 -5.80 -14.28
CA SER A 8 -2.07 -6.45 -14.00
C SER A 8 -1.50 -6.04 -12.64
N TYR A 9 -0.32 -6.55 -12.27
CA TYR A 9 0.41 -6.13 -11.08
C TYR A 9 1.22 -4.84 -11.26
N SER A 10 0.91 -4.05 -12.29
CA SER A 10 1.57 -2.75 -12.50
C SER A 10 1.28 -1.79 -11.33
N PRO A 11 2.32 -1.26 -10.66
CA PRO A 11 2.16 -0.23 -9.63
C PRO A 11 1.72 1.12 -10.23
N LYS A 12 1.94 1.30 -11.54
CA LYS A 12 1.55 2.51 -12.28
C LYS A 12 0.06 2.51 -12.62
N GLY A 13 -0.57 3.67 -12.51
CA GLY A 13 -1.98 3.90 -12.86
C GLY A 13 -2.68 4.85 -11.88
N GLY A 14 -3.93 5.18 -12.17
CA GLY A 14 -4.76 6.05 -11.34
C GLY A 14 -5.89 5.32 -10.62
N ILE A 15 -6.60 6.11 -9.81
CA ILE A 15 -7.86 5.73 -9.17
C ILE A 15 -8.89 6.81 -9.51
N GLU A 16 -9.96 6.41 -10.19
CA GLU A 16 -11.01 7.32 -10.66
C GLU A 16 -11.70 8.03 -9.49
N GLY A 17 -11.94 9.33 -9.65
CA GLY A 17 -12.59 10.16 -8.63
C GLY A 17 -11.71 10.56 -7.44
N ILE A 18 -10.57 9.89 -7.19
CA ILE A 18 -9.58 10.30 -6.20
C ILE A 18 -8.61 11.34 -6.81
N HIS A 19 -8.14 11.09 -8.03
CA HIS A 19 -7.20 11.96 -8.75
C HIS A 19 -7.70 13.42 -8.89
N SER A 20 -9.00 13.60 -9.14
CA SER A 20 -9.62 14.92 -9.31
C SER A 20 -9.67 15.73 -8.00
N GLN A 21 -9.80 15.07 -6.85
CA GLN A 21 -9.82 15.78 -5.56
C GLN A 21 -8.43 16.29 -5.18
N ILE A 22 -7.38 15.55 -5.52
CA ILE A 22 -6.00 15.87 -5.18
C ILE A 22 -5.43 16.95 -6.11
N LYS A 23 -5.73 16.89 -7.43
CA LYS A 23 -5.32 17.90 -8.42
C LYS A 23 -5.85 19.31 -8.14
N ASN A 24 -6.96 19.44 -7.42
CA ASN A 24 -7.55 20.73 -7.05
C ASN A 24 -6.88 21.41 -5.83
N ASN A 25 -5.63 21.05 -5.50
CA ASN A 25 -4.89 21.59 -4.35
C ASN A 25 -5.57 21.42 -2.98
N LYS A 26 -6.59 20.55 -2.88
CA LYS A 26 -7.05 20.10 -1.57
C LYS A 26 -5.98 19.16 -1.03
N LYS A 27 -5.12 19.69 -0.16
CA LYS A 27 -4.20 18.88 0.65
C LYS A 27 -5.02 17.72 1.22
N ILE A 28 -4.63 16.49 0.88
CA ILE A 28 -5.20 15.32 1.53
C ILE A 28 -4.93 15.51 3.02
N ASP A 29 -5.99 15.51 3.82
CA ASP A 29 -5.83 15.61 5.26
C ASP A 29 -4.92 14.46 5.72
N ARG A 30 -3.99 14.77 6.61
CA ARG A 30 -3.07 13.78 7.20
C ARG A 30 -3.82 12.71 7.98
N ASN A 31 -5.10 12.92 8.27
CA ASN A 31 -6.02 11.98 8.91
C ASN A 31 -7.08 11.42 7.95
N SER A 32 -6.82 11.41 6.63
CA SER A 32 -7.78 10.87 5.67
C SER A 32 -7.89 9.34 5.77
N ALA A 33 -9.10 8.81 5.64
CA ALA A 33 -9.36 7.38 5.55
C ALA A 33 -8.55 6.68 4.44
N LEU A 34 -8.10 7.43 3.41
CA LEU A 34 -7.22 6.92 2.35
C LEU A 34 -5.84 6.51 2.88
N LEU A 35 -5.27 7.29 3.81
CA LEU A 35 -4.00 6.95 4.44
C LEU A 35 -4.12 5.69 5.30
N ASP A 36 -5.27 5.49 5.95
CA ASP A 36 -5.53 4.28 6.74
C ASP A 36 -5.69 3.05 5.86
N VAL A 37 -6.41 3.16 4.74
CA VAL A 37 -6.53 2.08 3.74
C VAL A 37 -5.16 1.73 3.17
N MET A 38 -4.35 2.74 2.81
CA MET A 38 -2.99 2.53 2.30
C MET A 38 -2.11 1.86 3.35
N ALA A 39 -2.20 2.27 4.62
CA ALA A 39 -1.45 1.65 5.72
C ALA A 39 -1.82 0.18 5.92
N VAL A 40 -3.12 -0.15 5.95
CA VAL A 40 -3.58 -1.56 6.04
C VAL A 40 -3.08 -2.36 4.84
N ALA A 41 -3.23 -1.83 3.62
CA ALA A 41 -2.85 -2.49 2.39
C ALA A 41 -1.33 -2.77 2.29
N ALA A 42 -0.47 -1.89 2.81
CA ALA A 42 0.99 -2.03 2.76
C ALA A 42 1.58 -2.81 3.95
N LEU A 43 1.09 -2.56 5.17
CA LEU A 43 1.70 -3.06 6.41
C LEU A 43 1.07 -4.36 6.90
N CYS A 44 -0.25 -4.52 6.78
CA CYS A 44 -0.94 -5.78 7.07
C CYS A 44 -0.91 -6.67 5.83
N ASN A 45 0.28 -6.95 5.29
CA ASN A 45 0.46 -7.60 3.99
C ASN A 45 1.86 -8.23 3.87
N ASP A 46 1.93 -9.47 3.41
CA ASP A 46 3.18 -10.23 3.25
C ASP A 46 3.60 -10.38 1.78
N ALA A 47 2.73 -10.00 0.83
CA ALA A 47 3.07 -9.94 -0.58
C ALA A 47 3.99 -8.75 -0.93
N ARG A 48 4.60 -8.86 -2.11
CA ARG A 48 5.43 -7.82 -2.73
C ARG A 48 5.29 -7.87 -4.25
N ILE A 49 5.41 -6.71 -4.91
CA ILE A 49 5.50 -6.65 -6.36
C ILE A 49 6.98 -6.57 -6.74
N ILE A 50 7.38 -7.40 -7.71
CA ILE A 50 8.74 -7.49 -8.23
C ILE A 50 8.72 -6.96 -9.66
N GLY A 51 9.54 -5.95 -9.93
CA GLY A 51 9.73 -5.43 -11.27
C GLY A 51 10.94 -6.09 -11.93
N ARG A 52 10.82 -6.41 -13.22
CA ARG A 52 11.93 -6.90 -14.04
C ARG A 52 12.44 -5.77 -14.93
N ASP A 53 13.74 -5.53 -14.89
CA ASP A 53 14.39 -4.43 -15.62
C ASP A 53 14.86 -4.84 -17.02
N GLU A 54 14.82 -6.13 -17.35
CA GLU A 54 15.27 -6.67 -18.63
C GLU A 54 14.10 -6.74 -19.62
N ASP A 55 14.35 -6.26 -20.85
CA ASP A 55 13.45 -6.32 -22.01
C ASP A 55 13.47 -7.72 -22.66
N ASP A 56 13.31 -8.81 -21.89
CA ASP A 56 13.36 -10.15 -22.47
C ASP A 56 11.96 -10.68 -22.83
N ASP A 57 11.76 -10.75 -24.14
CA ASP A 57 10.64 -11.27 -24.90
C ASP A 57 9.26 -10.64 -24.66
N SER A 58 8.55 -10.37 -25.77
CA SER A 58 7.20 -9.78 -25.88
C SER A 58 6.06 -10.51 -25.12
N THR A 59 6.41 -11.50 -24.31
CA THR A 59 5.49 -12.35 -23.52
C THR A 59 5.70 -12.22 -21.99
N THR A 60 6.79 -11.63 -21.52
CA THR A 60 7.09 -11.50 -20.09
C THR A 60 6.38 -10.29 -19.48
N ARG A 61 5.73 -10.46 -18.33
CA ARG A 61 5.11 -9.34 -17.60
C ARG A 61 6.19 -8.55 -16.86
N ASN A 62 6.27 -7.24 -17.09
CA ASN A 62 7.23 -6.34 -16.43
C ASN A 62 7.11 -6.29 -14.90
N PHE A 63 5.94 -6.66 -14.37
CA PHE A 63 5.65 -6.71 -12.95
C PHE A 63 5.01 -8.05 -12.58
N GLU A 64 5.58 -8.68 -11.57
CA GLU A 64 5.13 -9.95 -11.03
C GLU A 64 4.87 -9.85 -9.53
N ARG A 65 4.03 -10.76 -9.01
CA ARG A 65 3.82 -10.86 -7.57
C ARG A 65 4.74 -11.90 -6.94
N ASN A 66 5.17 -11.62 -5.72
CA ASN A 66 5.60 -12.61 -4.75
C ASN A 66 4.58 -12.63 -3.60
N GLY A 67 4.11 -13.79 -3.19
CA GLY A 67 3.01 -13.95 -2.20
C GLY A 67 1.62 -14.07 -2.83
N GLU A 68 0.57 -14.01 -2.01
CA GLU A 68 -0.81 -14.30 -2.41
C GLU A 68 -1.39 -13.28 -3.40
N PRO A 69 -2.20 -13.70 -4.41
CA PRO A 69 -2.78 -12.79 -5.40
C PRO A 69 -3.60 -11.64 -4.80
N THR A 70 -4.38 -11.92 -3.75
CA THR A 70 -5.24 -10.94 -3.07
C THR A 70 -4.43 -9.90 -2.31
N GLU A 71 -3.32 -10.32 -1.71
CA GLU A 71 -2.38 -9.45 -1.03
C GLU A 71 -1.57 -8.60 -2.02
N ALA A 72 -1.12 -9.19 -3.12
CA ALA A 72 -0.45 -8.45 -4.18
C ALA A 72 -1.34 -7.35 -4.79
N ALA A 73 -2.64 -7.61 -4.95
CA ALA A 73 -3.59 -6.59 -5.40
C ALA A 73 -3.68 -5.39 -4.42
N LEU A 74 -3.61 -5.64 -3.11
CA LEU A 74 -3.56 -4.58 -2.11
C LEU A 74 -2.23 -3.81 -2.15
N CYS A 75 -1.10 -4.47 -2.43
CA CYS A 75 0.17 -3.76 -2.68
C CYS A 75 0.05 -2.80 -3.86
N VAL A 76 -0.52 -3.26 -4.99
CA VAL A 76 -0.76 -2.40 -6.16
C VAL A 76 -1.65 -1.21 -5.83
N LEU A 77 -2.69 -1.41 -5.02
CA LEU A 77 -3.54 -0.31 -4.54
C LEU A 77 -2.74 0.70 -3.71
N ALA A 78 -1.88 0.22 -2.80
CA ALA A 78 -1.04 1.08 -1.98
C ALA A 78 -0.04 1.89 -2.81
N GLU A 79 0.56 1.31 -3.85
CA GLU A 79 1.44 2.02 -4.79
C GLU A 79 0.71 3.16 -5.51
N LYS A 80 -0.50 2.89 -6.04
CA LYS A 80 -1.32 3.89 -6.73
C LYS A 80 -1.83 4.98 -5.78
N LEU A 81 -2.15 4.64 -4.53
CA LEU A 81 -2.49 5.65 -3.53
C LEU A 81 -1.27 6.47 -3.13
N GLY A 82 -0.10 5.85 -3.00
CA GLY A 82 1.15 6.50 -2.66
C GLY A 82 1.54 7.55 -3.70
N SER A 83 1.44 7.22 -4.99
CA SER A 83 1.73 8.17 -6.08
C SER A 83 0.79 9.37 -6.04
N LEU A 84 -0.47 9.18 -5.66
CA LEU A 84 -1.44 10.27 -5.54
C LEU A 84 -1.20 11.15 -4.30
N VAL A 85 -0.87 10.54 -3.16
CA VAL A 85 -0.80 11.24 -1.87
C VAL A 85 0.54 11.93 -1.65
N VAL A 86 1.62 11.31 -2.12
CA VAL A 86 3.01 11.74 -1.85
C VAL A 86 3.58 12.61 -2.97
N ALA A 87 3.02 12.56 -4.19
CA ALA A 87 3.58 13.29 -5.33
C ALA A 87 3.45 14.81 -5.18
N ASN A 88 4.55 15.41 -4.75
CA ASN A 88 5.09 16.67 -5.28
C ASN A 88 6.28 16.41 -6.24
N SER A 89 6.53 15.17 -6.66
CA SER A 89 7.77 14.79 -7.36
C SER A 89 7.51 14.09 -8.69
N ASN A 90 8.11 14.65 -9.73
CA ASN A 90 8.22 14.16 -11.10
C ASN A 90 9.05 12.86 -11.23
N GLN A 91 8.92 11.90 -10.31
CA GLN A 91 9.79 10.71 -10.27
C GLN A 91 9.41 9.60 -11.26
N GLU A 92 8.32 9.73 -12.03
CA GLU A 92 7.81 8.59 -12.82
C GLU A 92 8.46 8.37 -14.19
N ILE A 93 9.26 9.31 -14.71
CA ILE A 93 9.62 9.28 -16.14
C ILE A 93 10.81 8.36 -16.46
N ASP A 94 11.70 8.04 -15.50
CA ASP A 94 12.97 7.34 -15.82
C ASP A 94 13.45 6.28 -14.80
N SER A 95 12.60 5.89 -13.84
CA SER A 95 12.97 4.86 -12.85
C SER A 95 12.77 3.44 -13.37
N LYS A 96 13.68 2.55 -12.98
CA LYS A 96 13.66 1.12 -13.32
C LYS A 96 12.42 0.41 -12.76
N ASN A 97 11.97 -0.65 -13.42
CA ASN A 97 10.80 -1.41 -12.96
C ASN A 97 11.01 -1.99 -11.56
N SER A 98 12.21 -2.49 -11.27
CA SER A 98 12.60 -3.04 -9.96
C SER A 98 12.51 -2.01 -8.83
N GLU A 99 12.81 -0.75 -9.13
CA GLU A 99 12.76 0.37 -8.18
C GLU A 99 11.33 0.81 -7.89
N VAL A 100 10.48 0.89 -8.92
CA VAL A 100 9.10 1.38 -8.78
C VAL A 100 8.11 0.31 -8.32
N ALA A 101 8.47 -0.97 -8.38
CA ALA A 101 7.55 -2.09 -8.15
C ALA A 101 6.84 -2.05 -6.79
N SER A 102 7.58 -1.76 -5.71
CA SER A 102 7.06 -1.72 -4.33
C SER A 102 7.52 -0.47 -3.58
N TYR A 103 7.74 0.64 -4.30
CA TYR A 103 8.38 1.84 -3.76
C TYR A 103 7.65 2.46 -2.56
N TYR A 104 6.33 2.68 -2.66
CA TYR A 104 5.56 3.27 -1.57
C TYR A 104 5.30 2.26 -0.45
N VAL A 105 5.04 0.99 -0.78
CA VAL A 105 4.87 -0.08 0.20
C VAL A 105 6.13 -0.22 1.05
N ASP A 106 7.32 -0.22 0.45
CA ASP A 106 8.59 -0.37 1.17
C ASP A 106 8.87 0.86 2.05
N GLN A 107 8.60 2.07 1.57
CA GLN A 107 8.70 3.29 2.39
C GLN A 107 7.77 3.26 3.61
N LEU A 108 6.52 2.79 3.44
CA LEU A 108 5.61 2.64 4.58
C LEU A 108 6.14 1.61 5.57
N ARG A 109 6.65 0.47 5.09
CA ARG A 109 7.21 -0.61 5.93
C ARG A 109 8.46 -0.17 6.70
N GLU A 110 9.32 0.63 6.08
CA GLU A 110 10.49 1.23 6.74
C GLU A 110 10.07 2.25 7.81
N LYS A 111 9.11 3.12 7.46
CA LYS A 111 8.63 4.18 8.36
C LYS A 111 7.81 3.64 9.54
N HIS A 112 7.09 2.54 9.34
CA HIS A 112 6.18 1.94 10.30
C HIS A 112 6.49 0.45 10.48
N PRO A 113 7.62 0.12 11.14
CA PRO A 113 8.05 -1.26 11.28
C PRO A 113 7.01 -2.08 12.04
N ARG A 114 6.83 -3.33 11.59
CA ARG A 114 5.91 -4.28 12.22
C ARG A 114 6.52 -4.82 13.50
N THR A 115 5.81 -4.65 14.62
CA THR A 115 6.22 -5.17 15.94
C THR A 115 5.71 -6.60 16.15
N ALA A 116 4.53 -6.92 15.64
CA ALA A 116 3.96 -8.26 15.71
C ALA A 116 2.99 -8.52 14.56
N THR A 117 2.92 -9.78 14.13
CA THR A 117 1.96 -10.25 13.12
C THR A 117 1.10 -11.34 13.75
N LEU A 118 -0.22 -11.16 13.69
CA LEU A 118 -1.20 -12.23 13.86
C LEU A 118 -1.61 -12.66 12.46
N GLU A 119 -1.05 -13.79 12.02
CA GLU A 119 -1.20 -14.32 10.66
C GLU A 119 -2.66 -14.52 10.25
N PHE A 120 -2.95 -14.84 8.99
CA PHE A 120 -4.32 -15.21 8.67
C PHE A 120 -4.74 -16.49 9.41
N HIS A 121 -5.89 -16.47 10.07
CA HIS A 121 -6.46 -17.68 10.68
C HIS A 121 -7.89 -17.90 10.22
N ARG A 122 -8.20 -19.14 9.84
CA ARG A 122 -9.45 -19.51 9.15
C ARG A 122 -10.70 -19.25 9.98
N GLU A 123 -10.61 -19.36 11.30
CA GLU A 123 -11.78 -19.16 12.19
C GLU A 123 -12.15 -17.68 12.32
N ARG A 124 -11.17 -16.79 12.53
CA ARG A 124 -11.40 -15.33 12.56
C ARG A 124 -11.53 -14.72 11.17
N LYS A 125 -11.12 -15.44 10.13
CA LYS A 125 -11.05 -14.99 8.72
C LYS A 125 -10.39 -13.63 8.58
N SER A 126 -9.33 -13.39 9.35
CA SER A 126 -8.64 -12.12 9.42
C SER A 126 -7.15 -12.30 9.73
N MET A 127 -6.39 -11.31 9.30
CA MET A 127 -4.99 -11.07 9.61
C MET A 127 -4.88 -9.71 10.28
N SER A 128 -3.96 -9.56 11.21
CA SER A 128 -3.65 -8.24 11.78
C SER A 128 -2.17 -8.05 12.06
N VAL A 129 -1.71 -6.82 11.95
CA VAL A 129 -0.32 -6.42 12.21
C VAL A 129 -0.32 -5.28 13.22
N LEU A 130 0.47 -5.44 14.27
CA LEU A 130 0.82 -4.34 15.17
C LEU A 130 2.04 -3.63 14.59
N ALA A 131 1.90 -2.35 14.27
CA ALA A 131 2.96 -1.53 13.70
C ALA A 131 3.21 -0.27 14.53
N ASP A 132 4.46 0.17 14.51
CA ASP A 132 4.91 1.36 15.22
C ASP A 132 4.61 2.62 14.40
N PHE A 133 3.73 3.48 14.93
CA PHE A 133 3.47 4.82 14.40
C PHE A 133 3.96 5.92 15.36
N SER A 134 4.90 5.60 16.25
CA SER A 134 5.63 6.63 16.97
C SER A 134 6.29 7.59 15.98
N GLY A 135 5.99 8.87 16.12
CA GLY A 135 6.67 9.92 15.35
C GLY A 135 8.12 10.06 15.80
N ASN A 136 8.86 10.93 15.10
CA ASN A 136 10.28 11.24 15.37
C ASN A 136 10.57 11.30 16.90
N PRO A 137 11.56 10.55 17.42
CA PRO A 137 11.86 10.44 18.86
C PRO A 137 12.01 11.79 19.59
N ASP A 138 12.32 12.86 18.87
CA ASP A 138 12.43 14.23 19.41
C ASP A 138 11.10 14.88 19.81
N ASN A 139 9.96 14.32 19.38
CA ASN A 139 8.63 14.76 19.81
C ASN A 139 8.04 13.72 20.78
N ALA A 140 8.21 13.96 22.08
CA ALA A 140 7.66 13.16 23.19
C ALA A 140 6.11 13.08 23.24
N LYS A 141 5.40 13.41 22.15
CA LYS A 141 3.97 13.21 22.02
C LYS A 141 3.71 11.74 21.68
N LYS A 142 3.36 10.97 22.71
CA LYS A 142 2.78 9.60 22.71
C LYS A 142 3.16 8.75 21.49
N THR A 143 4.02 7.76 21.72
CA THR A 143 4.12 6.58 20.85
C THR A 143 2.71 6.04 20.59
N GLN A 144 2.30 5.96 19.32
CA GLN A 144 1.01 5.39 18.94
C GLN A 144 1.28 4.11 18.17
N ASN A 145 1.21 2.97 18.86
CA ASN A 145 1.15 1.69 18.17
C ASN A 145 -0.25 1.56 17.54
N ARG A 146 -0.31 1.05 16.31
CA ARG A 146 -1.58 0.81 15.61
C ARG A 146 -1.72 -0.67 15.30
N LEU A 147 -2.87 -1.24 15.61
CA LEU A 147 -3.27 -2.56 15.15
C LEU A 147 -4.03 -2.40 13.84
N LEU A 148 -3.44 -2.86 12.75
CA LEU A 148 -4.00 -2.83 11.41
C LEU A 148 -4.62 -4.19 11.10
N VAL A 149 -5.86 -4.22 10.60
CA VAL A 149 -6.64 -5.46 10.44
C VAL A 149 -7.21 -5.53 9.03
N LYS A 150 -7.14 -6.71 8.41
CA LYS A 150 -7.88 -7.04 7.18
C LYS A 150 -8.54 -8.42 7.34
N GLY A 151 -9.70 -8.61 6.73
CA GLY A 151 -10.42 -9.87 6.83
C GLY A 151 -11.80 -9.85 6.19
N ALA A 152 -12.55 -10.93 6.39
CA ALA A 152 -13.95 -11.00 5.97
C ALA A 152 -14.77 -9.90 6.67
N ALA A 153 -15.52 -9.12 5.89
CA ALA A 153 -16.20 -7.92 6.38
C ALA A 153 -17.10 -8.18 7.59
N ASN A 154 -17.90 -9.26 7.55
CA ASN A 154 -18.77 -9.63 8.66
C ASN A 154 -17.97 -9.95 9.94
N MET A 155 -16.82 -10.63 9.81
CA MET A 155 -16.00 -10.99 10.98
C MET A 155 -15.26 -9.79 11.60
N VAL A 156 -15.02 -8.73 10.81
CA VAL A 156 -14.30 -7.53 11.27
C VAL A 156 -15.25 -6.48 11.84
N LEU A 157 -16.47 -6.38 11.29
CA LEU A 157 -17.45 -5.36 11.66
C LEU A 157 -18.39 -5.80 12.79
N ASP A 158 -18.57 -7.11 12.98
CA ASP A 158 -19.39 -7.64 14.08
C ASP A 158 -18.61 -7.46 15.41
N LEU A 159 -18.85 -6.33 16.07
CA LEU A 159 -18.43 -6.00 17.44
C LEU A 159 -19.59 -6.18 18.43
#